data_AF-A0AAD2G2G8-F1
#
_entry.id   AF-A0AAD2G2G8-F1
#
_cell.length_a   1.000
_cell.length_b   1.000
_cell.length_c   1.000
_cell.angle_alpha   90.00
_cell.angle_beta   90.00
_cell.angle_gamma   90.00
#
_symmetry.space_group_name_H-M   'P 1'
#
loop_
_entity.id
_entity.type
_entity.pdbx_description
1 polymer ?
#
loop_
_entity_poly.entity_id
_entity_poly.type
_entity_poly.pdbx_seq_one_letter_code
_entity_poly.pdbx_strand_id
1 'polypeptide(L)'
;MIDTRDTSMQLMGGFGAPTASKQNNNKKKKGIKQAPFDLSASVVRLEKKYDVMMLASAKRLAKQDEDPRWTSETDAEDQDTITSEFMIAARSSSKKGIDDWVPIAQLCVSYPESSYHDEENSKDVLQTAVSSYCREISHVAGMGAPLFSSVARNDMQYSAEPIDSFFKHVYEQVVEENSKTKGMSKSEARNILGLEGEDGNDKSQIKKAYRNLSFKLHPDRLDDNSDAEAAASRFESVQAAYEALSSGVRESGKSWYESLGGRARTDFSRIDLLSLSHATANMEKKQIRGGIMGLDPDLAQLFVARHLRSE
;
A
#
# COMPACT_ATOMS: atom_id res chain seq x y z
N MET A 1 12.97 15.93 -76.92
CA MET A 1 12.82 15.50 -78.34
C MET A 1 13.29 14.05 -78.44
N ILE A 2 12.34 13.14 -78.70
CA ILE A 2 12.42 11.89 -79.50
C ILE A 2 13.57 10.93 -79.11
N ASP A 3 13.36 9.91 -78.27
CA ASP A 3 12.66 8.62 -78.50
C ASP A 3 13.42 7.69 -79.48
N THR A 4 13.83 6.50 -79.00
CA THR A 4 13.42 5.17 -79.51
C THR A 4 14.42 4.03 -79.24
N ARG A 5 13.83 2.91 -78.80
CA ARG A 5 14.05 1.50 -79.22
C ARG A 5 15.20 0.65 -78.64
N ASP A 6 14.74 -0.16 -77.69
CA ASP A 6 14.90 -1.61 -77.56
C ASP A 6 15.15 -2.41 -78.86
N THR A 7 15.96 -3.48 -78.77
CA THR A 7 15.77 -4.87 -79.27
C THR A 7 17.10 -5.53 -79.69
N SER A 8 17.50 -6.61 -79.00
CA SER A 8 17.72 -7.97 -79.59
C SER A 8 18.77 -8.82 -78.86
N MET A 9 18.38 -10.09 -78.69
CA MET A 9 19.09 -11.21 -78.06
C MET A 9 20.31 -11.66 -78.85
N GLN A 10 21.31 -12.23 -78.15
CA GLN A 10 21.96 -13.46 -78.62
C GLN A 10 22.58 -14.27 -77.46
N LEU A 11 22.14 -15.53 -77.39
CA LEU A 11 22.64 -16.62 -76.57
C LEU A 11 23.87 -17.26 -77.23
N MET A 12 24.95 -17.46 -76.47
CA MET A 12 25.85 -18.63 -76.49
C MET A 12 26.47 -18.69 -75.08
N GLY A 13 26.41 -19.78 -74.32
CA GLY A 13 26.76 -21.15 -74.69
C GLY A 13 28.16 -21.42 -74.11
N GLY A 14 28.26 -21.77 -72.82
CA GLY A 14 29.53 -22.02 -72.16
C GLY A 14 29.38 -22.81 -70.86
N PHE A 15 29.58 -24.12 -70.96
CA PHE A 15 29.67 -25.06 -69.84
C PHE A 15 30.90 -24.75 -68.98
N GLY A 16 30.70 -24.52 -67.69
CA GLY A 16 31.77 -24.45 -66.68
C GLY A 16 31.28 -25.06 -65.36
N ALA A 17 31.86 -26.18 -64.97
CA ALA A 17 31.57 -26.89 -63.72
C ALA A 17 31.97 -26.05 -62.49
N PRO A 18 31.23 -26.13 -61.36
CA PRO A 18 31.42 -25.24 -60.23
C PRO A 18 32.57 -25.73 -59.32
N THR A 19 33.58 -24.89 -59.12
CA THR A 19 34.53 -25.03 -58.02
C THR A 19 33.89 -24.55 -56.72
N ALA A 20 33.81 -25.46 -55.74
CA ALA A 20 33.23 -25.23 -54.42
C ALA A 20 33.96 -24.11 -53.65
N SER A 21 33.35 -22.92 -53.57
CA SER A 21 33.71 -21.91 -52.58
C SER A 21 32.95 -22.18 -51.28
N LYS A 22 33.68 -22.56 -50.22
CA LYS A 22 33.19 -22.66 -48.84
C LYS A 22 32.44 -21.38 -48.45
N GLN A 23 31.12 -21.43 -48.39
CA GLN A 23 30.33 -20.43 -47.68
C GLN A 23 30.60 -20.58 -46.18
N ASN A 24 31.25 -19.57 -45.61
CA ASN A 24 31.34 -19.37 -44.18
C ASN A 24 29.92 -19.26 -43.61
N ASN A 25 29.47 -20.31 -42.93
CA ASN A 25 28.24 -20.34 -42.14
C ASN A 25 28.43 -19.45 -40.90
N ASN A 26 28.41 -18.13 -41.08
CA ASN A 26 28.18 -17.20 -39.98
C ASN A 26 26.70 -17.30 -39.59
N LYS A 27 26.37 -18.32 -38.77
CA LYS A 27 25.15 -18.34 -37.96
C LYS A 27 25.18 -17.10 -37.07
N LYS A 28 24.59 -16.00 -37.54
CA LYS A 28 24.15 -14.89 -36.68
C LYS A 28 23.28 -15.53 -35.59
N LYS A 29 23.81 -15.62 -34.37
CA LYS A 29 23.02 -15.88 -33.17
C LYS A 29 21.91 -14.82 -33.17
N LYS A 30 20.70 -15.19 -33.59
CA LYS A 30 19.52 -14.37 -33.34
C LYS A 30 19.46 -14.21 -31.83
N GLY A 31 19.74 -13.01 -31.34
CA GLY A 31 19.56 -12.68 -29.94
C GLY A 31 18.16 -13.12 -29.56
N ILE A 32 18.06 -13.92 -28.49
CA ILE A 32 16.79 -14.31 -27.91
C ILE A 32 16.11 -12.98 -27.55
N LYS A 33 15.13 -12.56 -28.36
CA LYS A 33 14.27 -11.44 -27.99
C LYS A 33 13.51 -11.93 -26.78
N GLN A 34 13.87 -11.45 -25.59
CA GLN A 34 13.08 -11.69 -24.39
C GLN A 34 11.65 -11.25 -24.72
N ALA A 35 10.69 -12.12 -24.44
CA ALA A 35 9.28 -11.80 -24.60
C ALA A 35 8.98 -10.52 -23.78
N PRO A 36 8.07 -9.65 -24.26
CA PRO A 36 7.68 -8.47 -23.50
C PRO A 36 7.16 -8.89 -22.12
N PHE A 37 7.51 -8.13 -21.10
CA PHE A 37 7.06 -8.38 -19.73
C PHE A 37 5.54 -8.26 -19.66
N ASP A 38 4.88 -9.37 -19.30
CA ASP A 38 3.43 -9.42 -19.10
C ASP A 38 3.09 -9.05 -17.65
N LEU A 39 2.56 -7.83 -17.50
CA LEU A 39 2.25 -7.25 -16.19
C LEU A 39 1.08 -7.95 -15.51
N SER A 40 0.03 -8.30 -16.26
CA SER A 40 -1.14 -8.98 -15.71
C SER A 40 -0.80 -10.40 -15.26
N ALA A 41 0.00 -11.13 -16.05
CA ALA A 41 0.54 -12.41 -15.61
C ALA A 41 1.49 -12.29 -14.40
N SER A 42 2.20 -11.17 -14.26
CA SER A 42 3.01 -10.89 -13.06
C SER A 42 2.15 -10.73 -11.82
N VAL A 43 1.08 -9.93 -11.89
CA VAL A 43 0.14 -9.72 -10.78
C VAL A 43 -0.50 -11.04 -10.34
N VAL A 44 -1.02 -11.86 -11.26
CA VAL A 44 -1.60 -13.16 -10.93
C VAL A 44 -0.60 -14.10 -10.23
N ARG A 45 0.69 -14.02 -10.57
CA ARG A 45 1.73 -14.80 -9.87
C ARG A 45 1.97 -14.27 -8.46
N LEU A 46 1.92 -12.95 -8.26
CA LEU A 46 2.09 -12.32 -6.95
C LEU A 46 0.89 -12.56 -6.04
N GLU A 47 -0.33 -12.61 -6.57
CA GLU A 47 -1.55 -12.99 -5.83
C GLU A 47 -1.44 -14.43 -5.32
N LYS A 48 -1.11 -15.38 -6.20
CA LYS A 48 -0.88 -16.77 -5.77
C LYS A 48 0.21 -16.89 -4.71
N LYS A 49 1.25 -16.06 -4.81
CA LYS A 49 2.34 -16.03 -3.83
C LYS A 49 1.88 -15.44 -2.50
N TYR A 50 1.01 -14.44 -2.52
CA TYR A 50 0.33 -13.90 -1.34
C TYR A 50 -0.39 -15.03 -0.59
N ASP A 51 -1.27 -15.76 -1.27
CA ASP A 51 -2.06 -16.86 -0.67
C ASP A 51 -1.17 -17.94 -0.05
N VAL A 52 -0.12 -18.35 -0.76
CA VAL A 52 0.83 -19.37 -0.28
C VAL A 52 1.57 -18.89 0.96
N MET A 53 2.04 -17.64 0.98
CA MET A 53 2.76 -17.08 2.13
C MET A 53 1.84 -16.94 3.34
N MET A 54 0.60 -16.51 3.13
CA MET A 54 -0.39 -16.38 4.19
C MET A 54 -0.80 -17.72 4.78
N LEU A 55 -1.04 -18.72 3.93
CA LEU A 55 -1.32 -20.08 4.39
C LEU A 55 -0.14 -20.67 5.18
N ALA A 56 1.10 -20.43 4.73
CA ALA A 56 2.29 -20.87 5.46
C ALA A 56 2.41 -20.18 6.83
N SER A 57 2.15 -18.87 6.89
CA SER A 57 2.14 -18.10 8.14
C SER A 57 1.09 -18.63 9.12
N ALA A 58 -0.15 -18.83 8.66
CA ALA A 58 -1.25 -19.35 9.49
C ALA A 58 -0.95 -20.76 10.03
N LYS A 59 -0.36 -21.64 9.21
CA LYS A 59 0.08 -22.97 9.65
C LYS A 59 1.16 -22.90 10.74
N ARG A 60 2.09 -21.95 10.67
CA ARG A 60 3.12 -21.78 11.70
C ARG A 60 2.52 -21.29 13.02
N LEU A 61 1.62 -20.31 12.98
CA LEU A 61 0.92 -19.84 14.17
C LEU A 61 0.13 -20.98 14.84
N ALA A 62 -0.62 -21.77 14.05
CA ALA A 62 -1.36 -22.92 14.58
C ALA A 62 -0.44 -23.97 15.24
N LYS A 63 0.77 -24.18 14.69
CA LYS A 63 1.76 -25.10 15.28
C LYS A 63 2.40 -24.57 16.56
N GLN A 64 2.57 -23.26 16.71
CA GLN A 64 3.07 -22.66 17.95
C GLN A 64 2.10 -22.86 19.12
N ASP A 65 0.82 -23.01 18.84
CA ASP A 65 -0.22 -23.29 19.84
C ASP A 65 -0.36 -24.79 20.18
N GLU A 66 0.30 -25.70 19.44
CA GLU A 66 0.27 -27.15 19.69
C GLU A 66 1.22 -27.56 20.84
N ASP A 67 0.80 -28.54 21.66
CA ASP A 67 1.62 -29.07 22.75
C ASP A 67 2.94 -29.64 22.19
N PRO A 68 4.12 -29.20 22.68
CA PRO A 68 5.42 -29.63 22.18
C PRO A 68 5.60 -31.16 22.14
N ARG A 69 4.86 -31.91 22.99
CA ARG A 69 4.89 -33.38 23.05
C ARG A 69 4.34 -34.08 21.80
N TRP A 70 3.58 -33.38 20.95
CA TRP A 70 2.98 -33.92 19.73
C TRP A 70 3.60 -33.36 18.44
N THR A 71 4.59 -32.46 18.55
CA THR A 71 5.27 -31.87 17.40
C THR A 71 6.25 -32.87 16.77
N SER A 72 6.10 -33.16 15.47
CA SER A 72 7.02 -34.05 14.74
C SER A 72 8.28 -33.30 14.31
N GLU A 73 9.47 -33.88 14.54
CA GLU A 73 10.80 -33.31 14.23
C GLU A 73 11.07 -33.01 12.73
N THR A 74 10.17 -33.39 11.82
CA THR A 74 10.42 -33.39 10.36
C THR A 74 10.09 -32.09 9.64
N ASP A 75 9.59 -31.07 10.34
CA ASP A 75 9.09 -29.82 9.73
C ASP A 75 9.93 -28.57 10.07
N ALA A 76 11.22 -28.74 10.40
CA ALA A 76 12.08 -27.69 10.94
C ALA A 76 12.62 -26.66 9.92
N GLU A 77 12.38 -26.83 8.61
CA GLU A 77 13.09 -26.03 7.59
C GLU A 77 12.47 -24.64 7.28
N ASP A 78 11.25 -24.35 7.74
CA ASP A 78 10.56 -23.05 7.50
C ASP A 78 10.35 -22.21 8.79
N GLN A 79 10.99 -22.57 9.90
CA GLN A 79 10.73 -22.01 11.23
C GLN A 79 11.26 -20.58 11.44
N ASP A 80 12.27 -20.13 10.69
CA ASP A 80 12.96 -18.87 10.96
C ASP A 80 12.57 -17.73 10.00
N THR A 81 11.32 -17.65 9.53
CA THR A 81 10.87 -16.52 8.70
C THR A 81 9.65 -15.83 9.28
N ILE A 82 9.77 -14.51 9.42
CA ILE A 82 8.66 -13.63 9.80
C ILE A 82 7.87 -13.33 8.55
N THR A 83 6.54 -13.30 8.67
CA THR A 83 5.64 -12.85 7.60
C THR A 83 4.75 -11.75 8.13
N SER A 84 4.70 -10.64 7.42
CA SER A 84 3.97 -9.43 7.83
C SER A 84 3.11 -8.94 6.67
N GLU A 85 1.89 -8.48 7.01
CA GLU A 85 0.92 -7.94 6.06
C GLU A 85 0.79 -6.43 6.19
N PHE A 86 0.72 -5.76 5.05
CA PHE A 86 0.64 -4.31 4.94
C PHE A 86 -0.46 -3.90 3.97
N MET A 87 -1.11 -2.79 4.29
CA MET A 87 -2.00 -2.08 3.39
C MET A 87 -1.20 -1.02 2.65
N ILE A 88 -1.23 -1.08 1.32
CA ILE A 88 -0.59 -0.11 0.44
C ILE A 88 -1.63 0.91 -0.02
N ALA A 89 -1.30 2.18 0.14
CA ALA A 89 -2.06 3.28 -0.42
C ALA A 89 -1.22 4.06 -1.42
N ALA A 90 -1.91 4.68 -2.39
CA ALA A 90 -1.29 5.49 -3.43
C ALA A 90 -1.98 6.85 -3.56
N ARG A 91 -1.20 7.81 -4.04
CA ARG A 91 -1.69 9.13 -4.48
C ARG A 91 -0.87 9.63 -5.66
N SER A 92 -1.38 10.66 -6.31
CA SER A 92 -0.73 11.39 -7.40
C SER A 92 -0.15 12.70 -6.88
N SER A 93 1.09 12.99 -7.23
CA SER A 93 1.67 14.33 -7.08
C SER A 93 1.22 15.29 -8.19
N SER A 94 0.68 14.75 -9.28
CA SER A 94 0.17 15.51 -10.43
C SER A 94 -1.29 15.93 -10.23
N LYS A 95 -1.68 17.05 -10.84
CA LYS A 95 -3.08 17.54 -10.90
C LYS A 95 -4.04 16.64 -11.69
N LYS A 96 -3.55 15.59 -12.35
CA LYS A 96 -4.36 14.67 -13.17
C LYS A 96 -4.83 13.43 -12.41
N GLY A 97 -4.39 13.27 -11.16
CA GLY A 97 -4.78 12.15 -10.30
C GLY A 97 -5.32 12.62 -8.97
N ILE A 98 -5.45 11.66 -8.06
CA ILE A 98 -5.99 11.88 -6.71
C ILE A 98 -4.85 12.34 -5.80
N ASP A 99 -4.95 13.52 -5.20
CA ASP A 99 -3.91 14.10 -4.33
C ASP A 99 -3.95 13.60 -2.88
N ASP A 100 -4.99 12.83 -2.54
CA ASP A 100 -5.17 12.15 -1.26
C ASP A 100 -4.79 10.66 -1.36
N TRP A 101 -4.54 10.01 -0.22
CA TRP A 101 -4.19 8.59 -0.22
C TRP A 101 -5.42 7.71 -0.40
N VAL A 102 -5.29 6.73 -1.29
CA VAL A 102 -6.32 5.71 -1.56
C VAL A 102 -5.69 4.34 -1.33
N PRO A 103 -6.27 3.48 -0.48
CA PRO A 103 -5.81 2.10 -0.33
C PRO A 103 -6.08 1.34 -1.63
N ILE A 104 -5.06 0.64 -2.14
CA ILE A 104 -5.08 0.05 -3.49
C ILE A 104 -4.68 -1.42 -3.53
N ALA A 105 -3.93 -1.90 -2.52
CA ALA A 105 -3.41 -3.26 -2.51
C ALA A 105 -3.06 -3.72 -1.10
N GLN A 106 -3.05 -5.03 -0.91
CA GLN A 106 -2.44 -5.71 0.21
C GLN A 106 -1.07 -6.25 -0.22
N LEU A 107 -0.07 -6.09 0.64
CA LEU A 107 1.28 -6.58 0.46
C LEU A 107 1.62 -7.53 1.61
N CYS A 108 1.96 -8.77 1.28
CA CYS A 108 2.52 -9.72 2.22
C CYS A 108 4.03 -9.79 1.98
N VAL A 109 4.84 -9.67 3.04
CA VAL A 109 6.30 -9.76 2.96
C VAL A 109 6.80 -10.79 3.96
N SER A 110 7.69 -11.69 3.51
CA SER A 110 8.41 -12.61 4.39
C SER A 110 9.92 -12.42 4.29
N TYR A 111 10.59 -12.54 5.42
CA TYR A 111 12.04 -12.39 5.53
C TYR A 111 12.56 -13.20 6.74
N PRO A 112 13.87 -13.51 6.80
CA PRO A 112 14.45 -14.28 7.91
C PRO A 112 14.29 -13.56 9.26
N GLU A 113 13.94 -14.28 10.31
CA GLU A 113 13.81 -13.77 11.68
C GLU A 113 15.16 -13.24 12.21
N SER A 114 16.27 -13.84 11.80
CA SER A 114 17.63 -13.34 12.10
C SER A 114 17.92 -11.94 11.54
N SER A 115 17.07 -11.43 10.64
CA SER A 115 17.16 -10.05 10.17
C SER A 115 16.35 -9.09 11.04
N TYR A 116 15.53 -9.57 11.97
CA TYR A 116 14.66 -8.76 12.83
C TYR A 116 15.45 -8.22 14.02
N HIS A 117 16.13 -7.08 13.82
CA HIS A 117 16.90 -6.47 14.90
C HIS A 117 16.52 -5.03 15.26
N ASP A 118 15.77 -4.28 14.44
CA ASP A 118 15.30 -2.92 14.78
C ASP A 118 14.12 -2.45 13.89
N GLU A 119 13.30 -1.50 14.37
CA GLU A 119 12.19 -0.86 13.60
C GLU A 119 12.63 -0.29 12.25
N GLU A 120 13.87 0.19 12.17
CA GLU A 120 14.48 0.72 10.94
C GLU A 120 14.57 -0.37 9.85
N ASN A 121 14.78 -1.63 10.24
CA ASN A 121 14.83 -2.73 9.29
C ASN A 121 13.45 -3.08 8.72
N SER A 122 12.37 -2.95 9.49
CA SER A 122 11.00 -3.16 9.00
C SER A 122 10.65 -2.16 7.89
N LYS A 123 11.02 -0.88 8.09
CA LYS A 123 10.85 0.17 7.08
C LYS A 123 11.68 -0.08 5.83
N ASP A 124 12.93 -0.52 5.97
CA ASP A 124 13.78 -0.85 4.82
C ASP A 124 13.28 -2.07 4.03
N VAL A 125 12.78 -3.11 4.71
CA VAL A 125 12.14 -4.28 4.07
C VAL A 125 10.92 -3.84 3.27
N LEU A 126 10.07 -3.00 3.86
CA LEU A 126 8.87 -2.48 3.21
C LEU A 126 9.21 -1.60 2.01
N GLN A 127 10.16 -0.68 2.17
CA GLN A 127 10.66 0.18 1.10
C GLN A 127 11.22 -0.66 -0.06
N THR A 128 12.01 -1.68 0.25
CA THR A 128 12.60 -2.61 -0.72
C THR A 128 11.53 -3.40 -1.48
N ALA A 129 10.53 -3.93 -0.77
CA ALA A 129 9.44 -4.70 -1.37
C ALA A 129 8.56 -3.83 -2.28
N VAL A 130 8.10 -2.68 -1.79
CA VAL A 130 7.28 -1.73 -2.57
C VAL A 130 8.05 -1.23 -3.80
N SER A 131 9.34 -0.94 -3.67
CA SER A 131 10.18 -0.52 -4.79
C SER A 131 10.33 -1.61 -5.85
N SER A 132 10.48 -2.87 -5.43
CA SER A 132 10.61 -4.01 -6.36
C SER A 132 9.33 -4.27 -7.15
N TYR A 133 8.17 -4.08 -6.53
CA TYR A 133 6.87 -4.36 -7.14
C TYR A 133 6.08 -3.13 -7.57
N CYS A 134 6.71 -1.95 -7.62
CA CYS A 134 6.03 -0.68 -7.92
C CYS A 134 5.24 -0.69 -9.25
N ARG A 135 5.65 -1.51 -10.22
CA ARG A 135 4.95 -1.68 -11.51
C ARG A 135 3.63 -2.41 -11.34
N GLU A 136 3.64 -3.51 -10.60
CA GLU A 136 2.46 -4.30 -10.25
C GLU A 136 1.53 -3.51 -9.33
N ILE A 137 2.06 -2.82 -8.32
CA ILE A 137 1.28 -1.96 -7.42
C ILE A 137 0.57 -0.85 -8.22
N SER A 138 1.26 -0.19 -9.15
CA SER A 138 0.65 0.80 -10.04
C SER A 138 -0.43 0.20 -10.95
N HIS A 139 -0.28 -1.06 -11.37
CA HIS A 139 -1.28 -1.75 -12.19
C HIS A 139 -2.56 -2.01 -11.42
N VAL A 140 -2.45 -2.59 -10.22
CA VAL A 140 -3.61 -2.88 -9.36
C VAL A 140 -4.28 -1.61 -8.87
N ALA A 141 -3.52 -0.52 -8.67
CA ALA A 141 -4.08 0.81 -8.40
C ALA A 141 -5.03 1.26 -9.51
N GLY A 142 -4.63 1.11 -10.78
CA GLY A 142 -5.47 1.45 -11.92
C GLY A 142 -6.69 0.53 -12.10
N MET A 143 -6.60 -0.72 -11.63
CA MET A 143 -7.73 -1.65 -11.62
C MET A 143 -8.77 -1.29 -10.53
N GLY A 144 -8.32 -0.96 -9.32
CA GLY A 144 -9.22 -0.58 -8.22
C GLY A 144 -9.77 0.85 -8.36
N ALA A 145 -8.93 1.78 -8.80
CA ALA A 145 -9.27 3.17 -9.03
C ALA A 145 -8.81 3.64 -10.42
N PRO A 146 -9.69 3.62 -11.45
CA PRO A 146 -9.34 3.94 -12.82
C PRO A 146 -8.68 5.31 -13.03
N LEU A 147 -8.87 6.27 -12.12
CA LEU A 147 -8.15 7.55 -12.14
C LEU A 147 -6.63 7.39 -12.14
N PHE A 148 -6.11 6.38 -11.42
CA PHE A 148 -4.67 6.08 -11.40
C PHE A 148 -4.14 5.51 -12.72
N SER A 149 -4.98 4.96 -13.60
CA SER A 149 -4.54 4.45 -14.90
C SER A 149 -3.94 5.52 -15.82
N SER A 150 -4.32 6.79 -15.59
CA SER A 150 -3.85 7.95 -16.34
C SER A 150 -2.64 8.66 -15.71
N VAL A 151 -2.27 8.30 -14.48
CA VAL A 151 -1.18 8.94 -13.74
C VAL A 151 0.15 8.35 -14.20
N ALA A 152 1.11 9.22 -14.50
CA ALA A 152 2.45 8.76 -14.85
C ALA A 152 3.09 8.08 -13.64
N ARG A 153 3.81 6.96 -13.85
CA ARG A 153 4.41 6.19 -12.75
C ARG A 153 5.37 7.00 -11.87
N ASN A 154 6.02 8.02 -12.41
CA ASN A 154 6.91 8.90 -11.64
C ASN A 154 6.14 9.92 -10.78
N ASP A 155 4.87 10.14 -11.09
CA ASP A 155 3.97 11.01 -10.32
C ASP A 155 3.20 10.22 -9.25
N MET A 156 3.28 8.88 -9.27
CA MET A 156 2.70 8.02 -8.25
C MET A 156 3.56 8.02 -7.00
N GLN A 157 2.93 8.28 -5.86
CA GLN A 157 3.52 8.15 -4.53
C GLN A 157 2.85 7.00 -3.79
N TYR A 158 3.60 6.34 -2.90
CA TYR A 158 3.12 5.20 -2.13
C TYR A 158 3.29 5.43 -0.63
N SER A 159 2.39 4.84 0.13
CA SER A 159 2.48 4.72 1.58
C SER A 159 2.07 3.32 1.99
N ALA A 160 2.48 2.92 3.18
CA ALA A 160 2.15 1.63 3.74
C ALA A 160 1.99 1.70 5.25
N GLU A 161 1.13 0.83 5.77
CA GLU A 161 0.91 0.61 7.20
C GLU A 161 0.61 -0.88 7.44
N PRO A 162 0.87 -1.42 8.64
CA PRO A 162 0.44 -2.77 9.01
C PRO A 162 -1.07 -2.94 8.83
N ILE A 163 -1.48 -4.14 8.40
CA ILE A 163 -2.89 -4.41 8.10
C ILE A 163 -3.82 -4.16 9.30
N ASP A 164 -3.38 -4.48 10.52
CA ASP A 164 -4.13 -4.23 11.75
C ASP A 164 -4.33 -2.73 12.03
N SER A 165 -3.30 -1.93 11.74
CA SER A 165 -3.34 -0.47 11.89
C SER A 165 -4.37 0.13 10.92
N PHE A 166 -4.39 -0.35 9.67
CA PHE A 166 -5.41 0.03 8.70
C PHE A 166 -6.82 -0.36 9.15
N PHE A 167 -7.04 -1.60 9.60
CA PHE A 167 -8.37 -2.04 10.00
C PHE A 167 -8.92 -1.19 11.15
N LYS A 168 -8.12 -1.03 12.20
CA LYS A 168 -8.47 -0.28 13.40
C LYS A 168 -8.71 1.21 13.16
N HIS A 169 -7.88 1.85 12.33
CA HIS A 169 -7.87 3.31 12.23
C HIS A 169 -8.51 3.86 10.96
N VAL A 170 -8.64 3.04 9.91
CA VAL A 170 -9.12 3.46 8.60
C VAL A 170 -10.37 2.69 8.21
N TYR A 171 -10.34 1.36 8.20
CA TYR A 171 -11.47 0.54 7.77
C TYR A 171 -12.69 0.74 8.68
N GLU A 172 -12.51 0.56 9.99
CA GLU A 172 -13.58 0.75 10.98
C GLU A 172 -14.20 2.16 10.87
N GLN A 173 -13.37 3.19 10.69
CA GLN A 173 -13.83 4.57 10.61
C GLN A 173 -14.50 4.95 9.29
N VAL A 174 -14.08 4.37 8.17
CA VAL A 174 -14.54 4.80 6.83
C VAL A 174 -15.63 3.89 6.28
N VAL A 175 -15.49 2.60 6.56
CA VAL A 175 -16.36 1.53 6.05
C VAL A 175 -17.37 1.13 7.12
N GLU A 176 -16.93 0.87 8.36
CA GLU A 176 -17.83 0.42 9.43
C GLU A 176 -18.58 1.53 10.19
N GLU A 177 -18.17 2.80 10.12
CA GLU A 177 -19.02 3.92 10.60
C GLU A 177 -20.39 3.94 9.90
N ASN A 178 -20.48 3.42 8.65
CA ASN A 178 -21.78 3.22 7.99
C ASN A 178 -22.60 2.06 8.61
N SER A 179 -21.98 1.20 9.41
CA SER A 179 -22.53 0.01 10.05
C SER A 179 -22.24 -0.04 11.56
N LYS A 180 -22.64 1.00 12.30
CA LYS A 180 -22.87 0.99 13.78
C LYS A 180 -21.93 0.08 14.62
N THR A 181 -20.69 0.48 14.93
CA THR A 181 -19.87 -0.21 15.96
C THR A 181 -19.07 0.70 16.91
N LYS A 182 -19.14 0.32 18.20
CA LYS A 182 -18.37 0.54 19.46
C LYS A 182 -17.48 1.76 19.76
N GLY A 183 -17.21 2.68 18.83
CA GLY A 183 -16.55 3.96 19.13
C GLY A 183 -17.55 5.05 19.51
N MET A 184 -17.11 6.09 20.22
CA MET A 184 -17.92 7.29 20.44
C MET A 184 -18.28 7.90 19.09
N SER A 185 -19.58 7.95 18.78
CA SER A 185 -20.04 8.47 17.49
C SER A 185 -19.70 9.96 17.35
N LYS A 186 -19.57 10.48 16.12
CA LYS A 186 -19.29 11.92 15.92
C LYS A 186 -20.37 12.82 16.52
N SER A 187 -21.63 12.39 16.53
CA SER A 187 -22.72 13.12 17.19
C SER A 187 -22.56 13.12 18.72
N GLU A 188 -22.25 11.96 19.31
CA GLU A 188 -21.96 11.84 20.74
C GLU A 188 -20.73 12.67 21.16
N ALA A 189 -19.67 12.64 20.34
CA ALA A 189 -18.47 13.43 20.56
C ALA A 189 -18.74 14.95 20.50
N ARG A 190 -19.60 15.41 19.57
CA ARG A 190 -20.06 16.82 19.54
C ARG A 190 -20.81 17.19 20.81
N ASN A 191 -21.71 16.32 21.28
CA ASN A 191 -22.45 16.55 22.51
C ASN A 191 -21.52 16.67 23.72
N ILE A 192 -20.50 15.81 23.82
CA ILE A 192 -19.51 15.85 24.92
C ILE A 192 -18.66 17.12 24.87
N LEU A 193 -18.27 17.58 23.68
CA LEU A 193 -17.57 18.85 23.53
C LEU A 193 -18.49 20.09 23.64
N GLY A 194 -19.80 19.91 23.76
CA GLY A 194 -20.78 21.01 23.79
C GLY A 194 -20.80 21.80 22.49
N LEU A 195 -20.56 21.13 21.36
CA LEU A 195 -20.64 21.72 20.03
C LEU A 195 -22.05 21.55 19.47
N GLU A 196 -22.66 22.67 19.04
CA GLU A 196 -23.96 22.66 18.39
C GLU A 196 -23.82 22.40 16.88
N GLY A 197 -24.77 21.64 16.31
CA GLY A 197 -24.88 21.33 14.88
C GLY A 197 -24.56 19.87 14.50
N GLU A 198 -25.18 19.38 13.43
CA GLU A 198 -24.99 17.98 12.98
C GLU A 198 -23.81 17.79 12.04
N ASP A 199 -23.30 18.80 11.35
CA ASP A 199 -22.08 18.73 10.54
C ASP A 199 -21.60 20.15 10.24
N GLY A 200 -20.32 20.46 10.51
CA GLY A 200 -19.73 21.77 10.15
C GLY A 200 -18.97 22.51 11.25
N ASN A 201 -18.69 21.89 12.41
CA ASN A 201 -17.78 22.50 13.36
C ASN A 201 -16.35 22.49 12.78
N ASP A 202 -15.77 23.68 12.62
CA ASP A 202 -14.39 23.80 12.15
C ASP A 202 -13.42 23.29 13.24
N LYS A 203 -12.24 22.81 12.82
CA LYS A 203 -11.18 22.31 13.71
C LYS A 203 -10.81 23.31 14.80
N SER A 204 -10.89 24.61 14.49
CA SER A 204 -10.67 25.69 15.44
C SER A 204 -11.70 25.67 16.59
N GLN A 205 -12.97 25.38 16.28
CA GLN A 205 -14.05 25.28 17.27
C GLN A 205 -13.89 24.02 18.12
N ILE A 206 -13.60 22.88 17.48
CA ILE A 206 -13.33 21.60 18.17
C ILE A 206 -12.18 21.76 19.16
N LYS A 207 -11.07 22.37 18.72
CA LYS A 207 -9.89 22.62 19.56
C LYS A 207 -10.18 23.61 20.69
N LYS A 208 -10.99 24.64 20.45
CA LYS A 208 -11.38 25.62 21.47
C LYS A 208 -12.25 24.98 22.55
N ALA A 209 -13.24 24.19 22.16
CA ALA A 209 -14.11 23.46 23.07
C ALA A 209 -13.31 22.47 23.94
N TYR A 210 -12.47 21.65 23.30
CA TYR A 210 -11.56 20.74 23.98
C TYR A 210 -10.66 21.47 24.98
N ARG A 211 -9.95 22.53 24.57
CA ARG A 211 -9.06 23.29 25.46
C ARG A 211 -9.79 23.82 26.69
N ASN A 212 -11.01 24.32 26.52
CA ASN A 212 -11.82 24.86 27.61
C ASN A 212 -12.28 23.76 28.58
N LEU A 213 -12.70 22.60 28.07
CA LEU A 213 -13.15 21.47 28.89
C LEU A 213 -11.97 20.77 29.59
N SER A 214 -10.88 20.52 28.87
CA SER A 214 -9.65 19.97 29.45
C SER A 214 -9.10 20.84 30.57
N PHE A 215 -9.12 22.16 30.40
CA PHE A 215 -8.68 23.09 31.46
C PHE A 215 -9.58 23.05 32.70
N LYS A 216 -10.88 22.79 32.54
CA LYS A 216 -11.83 22.71 33.66
C LYS A 216 -11.77 21.36 34.40
N LEU A 217 -11.52 20.27 33.66
CA LEU A 217 -11.59 18.90 34.17
C LEU A 217 -10.21 18.29 34.46
N HIS A 218 -9.13 19.06 34.34
CA HIS A 218 -7.77 18.55 34.56
C HIS A 218 -7.58 18.07 36.01
N PRO A 219 -7.02 16.87 36.24
CA PRO A 219 -6.82 16.31 37.58
C PRO A 219 -6.04 17.24 38.51
N ASP A 220 -4.97 17.88 38.03
CA ASP A 220 -4.18 18.86 38.82
C ASP A 220 -4.96 20.09 39.35
N ARG A 221 -6.22 20.27 38.95
CA ARG A 221 -7.04 21.44 39.31
C ARG A 221 -8.22 21.07 40.20
N LEU A 222 -8.39 19.79 40.48
CA LEU A 222 -9.45 19.26 41.32
C LEU A 222 -8.81 18.91 42.67
N ASP A 223 -9.39 19.42 43.75
CA ASP A 223 -8.98 19.04 45.10
C ASP A 223 -9.42 17.58 45.39
N ASP A 224 -8.77 16.90 46.34
CA ASP A 224 -8.89 15.47 46.72
C ASP A 224 -10.31 14.99 47.18
N ASN A 225 -11.37 15.72 46.87
CA ASN A 225 -12.75 15.35 47.14
C ASN A 225 -13.32 14.35 46.13
N SER A 226 -14.48 13.76 46.46
CA SER A 226 -15.22 12.73 45.72
C SER A 226 -15.52 13.04 44.24
N ASP A 227 -15.30 14.26 43.78
CA ASP A 227 -15.52 14.69 42.39
C ASP A 227 -14.31 14.42 41.48
N ALA A 228 -13.14 14.08 42.03
CA ALA A 228 -11.92 13.84 41.27
C ALA A 228 -12.07 12.65 40.29
N GLU A 229 -12.67 11.54 40.74
CA GLU A 229 -12.89 10.35 39.91
C GLU A 229 -13.90 10.62 38.78
N ALA A 230 -15.00 11.31 39.10
CA ALA A 230 -16.01 11.70 38.12
C ALA A 230 -15.46 12.68 37.07
N ALA A 231 -14.58 13.60 37.49
CA ALA A 231 -13.97 14.55 36.58
C ALA A 231 -12.84 13.93 35.75
N ALA A 232 -12.08 12.96 36.28
CA ALA A 232 -11.13 12.14 35.51
C ALA A 232 -11.86 11.37 34.39
N SER A 233 -12.96 10.69 34.71
CA SER A 233 -13.78 9.98 33.71
C SER A 233 -14.37 10.93 32.65
N ARG A 234 -14.82 12.13 33.06
CA ARG A 234 -15.26 13.18 32.11
C ARG A 234 -14.11 13.71 31.27
N PHE A 235 -12.91 13.84 31.82
CA PHE A 235 -11.72 14.27 31.10
C PHE A 235 -11.32 13.25 30.02
N GLU A 236 -11.32 11.96 30.35
CA GLU A 236 -11.13 10.87 29.37
C GLU A 236 -12.19 10.92 28.27
N SER A 237 -13.46 11.12 28.63
CA SER A 237 -14.55 11.27 27.65
C SER A 237 -14.33 12.47 26.72
N VAL A 238 -13.85 13.61 27.26
CA VAL A 238 -13.51 14.81 26.48
C VAL A 238 -12.31 14.58 25.56
N GLN A 239 -11.32 13.80 25.99
CA GLN A 239 -10.20 13.39 25.14
C GLN A 239 -10.68 12.49 23.99
N ALA A 240 -11.47 11.45 24.29
CA ALA A 240 -12.04 10.56 23.28
C ALA A 240 -12.90 11.32 22.27
N ALA A 241 -13.73 12.27 22.74
CA ALA A 241 -14.57 13.11 21.89
C ALA A 241 -13.73 14.00 20.95
N TYR A 242 -12.66 14.61 21.46
CA TYR A 242 -11.76 15.41 20.64
C TYR A 242 -11.03 14.56 19.59
N GLU A 243 -10.60 13.35 19.93
CA GLU A 243 -9.95 12.44 18.99
C GLU A 243 -10.91 11.97 17.90
N ALA A 244 -12.13 11.55 18.27
CA ALA A 244 -13.17 11.14 17.32
C ALA A 244 -13.52 12.27 16.32
N LEU A 245 -13.61 13.51 16.81
CA LEU A 245 -13.91 14.67 15.95
C LEU A 245 -12.70 15.22 15.20
N SER A 246 -11.48 14.95 15.66
CA SER A 246 -10.27 15.38 14.96
C SER A 246 -9.82 14.39 13.89
N SER A 247 -10.26 13.14 13.97
CA SER A 247 -9.99 12.10 12.99
C SER A 247 -10.74 12.38 11.68
N GLY A 248 -10.04 12.29 10.55
CA GLY A 248 -10.67 12.51 9.25
C GLY A 248 -11.09 13.97 9.00
N VAL A 249 -10.45 14.94 9.65
CA VAL A 249 -10.65 16.38 9.38
C VAL A 249 -9.53 16.90 8.49
N ARG A 250 -9.89 17.37 7.29
CA ARG A 250 -8.94 18.02 6.36
C ARG A 250 -8.50 19.37 6.91
N GLU A 251 -7.19 19.55 7.06
CA GLU A 251 -6.60 20.89 7.08
C GLU A 251 -6.18 21.25 5.65
N SER A 252 -6.20 22.54 5.31
CA SER A 252 -5.75 23.02 4.00
C SER A 252 -4.35 22.49 3.67
N GLY A 253 -4.24 21.74 2.56
CA GLY A 253 -2.99 21.15 2.09
C GLY A 253 -2.55 19.87 2.82
N LYS A 254 -3.40 19.27 3.67
CA LYS A 254 -3.13 17.98 4.31
C LYS A 254 -4.09 16.91 3.83
N SER A 255 -3.59 15.68 3.75
CA SER A 255 -4.37 14.50 3.36
C SER A 255 -5.43 14.19 4.42
N TRP A 256 -6.65 13.88 3.97
CA TRP A 256 -7.70 13.37 4.86
C TRP A 256 -7.37 11.98 5.36
N TYR A 257 -6.91 11.11 4.46
CA TYR A 257 -6.51 9.75 4.82
C TYR A 257 -5.43 9.73 5.91
N GLU A 258 -4.43 10.62 5.84
CA GLU A 258 -3.40 10.77 6.88
C GLU A 258 -3.95 11.24 8.23
N SER A 259 -5.07 11.95 8.23
CA SER A 259 -5.71 12.43 9.46
C SER A 259 -6.55 11.36 10.18
N LEU A 260 -6.82 10.22 9.54
CA LEU A 260 -7.56 9.12 10.13
C LEU A 260 -6.76 8.46 11.26
N GLY A 261 -7.44 8.07 12.35
CA GLY A 261 -6.83 7.49 13.54
C GLY A 261 -6.15 8.49 14.49
N GLY A 262 -6.10 9.77 14.12
CA GLY A 262 -5.56 10.83 14.97
C GLY A 262 -4.14 10.54 15.47
N ARG A 263 -3.92 10.70 16.78
CA ARG A 263 -2.60 10.46 17.41
C ARG A 263 -2.28 8.99 17.63
N ALA A 264 -3.30 8.12 17.64
CA ALA A 264 -3.12 6.70 17.93
C ALA A 264 -2.52 5.93 16.74
N ARG A 265 -2.67 6.46 15.51
CA ARG A 265 -2.15 5.84 14.30
C ARG A 265 -0.74 6.34 13.99
N THR A 266 0.26 5.60 14.45
CA THR A 266 1.68 5.93 14.29
C THR A 266 2.37 5.20 13.14
N ASP A 267 1.75 4.14 12.62
CA ASP A 267 2.42 3.21 11.70
C ASP A 267 2.28 3.58 10.23
N PHE A 268 1.49 4.61 9.92
CA PHE A 268 1.37 5.13 8.58
C PHE A 268 2.69 5.75 8.11
N SER A 269 3.28 5.15 7.07
CA SER A 269 4.59 5.55 6.56
C SER A 269 4.54 5.82 5.06
N ARG A 270 5.15 6.92 4.63
CA ARG A 270 5.37 7.23 3.20
C ARG A 270 6.59 6.46 2.71
N ILE A 271 6.53 5.95 1.49
CA ILE A 271 7.59 5.15 0.90
C ILE A 271 8.31 5.93 -0.18
N ASP A 272 9.58 6.22 0.06
CA ASP A 272 10.49 6.75 -0.94
C ASP A 272 11.05 5.59 -1.79
N LEU A 273 10.77 5.59 -3.08
CA LEU A 273 11.15 4.45 -3.94
C LEU A 273 12.67 4.39 -4.17
N LEU A 274 13.21 3.17 -4.04
CA LEU A 274 14.56 2.85 -4.48
C LEU A 274 14.60 2.63 -6.00
N SER A 275 15.79 2.71 -6.58
CA SER A 275 15.99 2.22 -7.95
C SER A 275 15.69 0.72 -8.03
N LEU A 276 15.13 0.26 -9.15
CA LEU A 276 14.78 -1.15 -9.32
C LEU A 276 15.98 -2.08 -9.11
N SER A 277 17.18 -1.67 -9.54
CA SER A 277 18.41 -2.44 -9.33
C SER A 277 18.78 -2.56 -7.86
N HIS A 278 18.64 -1.48 -7.08
CA HIS A 278 18.92 -1.52 -5.64
C HIS A 278 17.86 -2.34 -4.90
N ALA A 279 16.58 -2.16 -5.23
CA ALA A 279 15.49 -2.91 -4.64
C ALA A 279 15.65 -4.42 -4.89
N THR A 280 15.94 -4.81 -6.14
CA THR A 280 16.15 -6.23 -6.51
C THR A 280 17.36 -6.82 -5.77
N ALA A 281 18.48 -6.09 -5.69
CA ALA A 281 19.66 -6.54 -4.96
C ALA A 281 19.38 -6.70 -3.45
N ASN A 282 18.60 -5.80 -2.86
CA ASN A 282 18.20 -5.90 -1.46
C ASN A 282 17.25 -7.08 -1.21
N MET A 283 16.29 -7.34 -2.12
CA MET A 283 15.40 -8.50 -2.04
C MET A 283 16.20 -9.80 -1.98
N GLU A 284 17.22 -9.95 -2.83
CA GLU A 284 18.09 -11.14 -2.84
C GLU A 284 18.96 -11.21 -1.59
N LYS A 285 19.70 -10.12 -1.29
CA LYS A 285 20.64 -10.05 -0.16
C LYS A 285 19.97 -10.33 1.19
N LYS A 286 18.78 -9.78 1.40
CA LYS A 286 18.01 -9.93 2.65
C LYS A 286 17.01 -11.09 2.61
N GLN A 287 17.02 -11.87 1.52
CA GLN A 287 16.10 -12.99 1.29
C GLN A 287 14.63 -12.61 1.47
N ILE A 288 14.29 -11.37 1.10
CA ILE A 288 12.93 -10.85 1.18
C ILE A 288 12.12 -11.49 0.05
N ARG A 289 10.94 -11.99 0.40
CA ARG A 289 9.92 -12.43 -0.56
C ARG A 289 8.67 -11.62 -0.31
N GLY A 290 7.92 -11.32 -1.36
CA GLY A 290 6.61 -10.71 -1.20
C GLY A 290 5.61 -11.21 -2.23
N GLY A 291 4.34 -11.06 -1.88
CA GLY A 291 3.16 -11.26 -2.72
C GLY A 291 2.26 -10.02 -2.60
N ILE A 292 1.52 -9.73 -3.66
CA ILE A 292 0.62 -8.57 -3.72
C ILE A 292 -0.74 -9.04 -4.17
N MET A 293 -1.77 -8.50 -3.55
CA MET A 293 -3.16 -8.67 -3.93
C MET A 293 -3.79 -7.30 -4.15
N GLY A 294 -4.48 -7.11 -5.28
CA GLY A 294 -5.27 -5.90 -5.50
C GLY A 294 -6.39 -5.78 -4.48
N LEU A 295 -6.71 -4.56 -4.06
CA LEU A 295 -7.84 -4.33 -3.18
C LEU A 295 -9.16 -4.43 -3.95
N ASP A 296 -10.26 -4.76 -3.25
CA ASP A 296 -11.61 -4.66 -3.79
C ASP A 296 -11.83 -3.26 -4.41
N PRO A 297 -12.20 -3.18 -5.71
CA PRO A 297 -12.50 -1.90 -6.35
C PRO A 297 -13.53 -1.07 -5.60
N ASP A 298 -14.57 -1.69 -5.03
CA ASP A 298 -15.62 -0.96 -4.32
C ASP A 298 -15.05 -0.25 -3.08
N LEU A 299 -14.14 -0.91 -2.35
CA LEU A 299 -13.44 -0.32 -1.23
C LEU A 299 -12.56 0.85 -1.67
N ALA A 300 -11.74 0.69 -2.72
CA ALA A 300 -10.91 1.78 -3.23
C ALA A 300 -11.77 2.98 -3.69
N GLN A 301 -12.90 2.73 -4.35
CA GLN A 301 -13.83 3.77 -4.80
C GLN A 301 -14.47 4.56 -3.66
N LEU A 302 -14.67 3.97 -2.47
CA LEU A 302 -15.16 4.72 -1.30
C LEU A 302 -14.23 5.89 -0.93
N PHE A 303 -12.91 5.69 -1.03
CA PHE A 303 -11.91 6.72 -0.74
C PHE A 303 -11.83 7.75 -1.87
N VAL A 304 -11.88 7.29 -3.12
CA VAL A 304 -11.93 8.17 -4.31
C VAL A 304 -13.15 9.10 -4.25
N ALA A 305 -14.34 8.55 -4.00
CA ALA A 305 -15.59 9.30 -3.92
C ALA A 305 -15.60 10.29 -2.74
N ARG A 306 -14.88 10.01 -1.65
CA ARG A 306 -14.69 10.99 -0.56
C ARG A 306 -13.79 12.14 -1.00
N HIS A 307 -12.67 11.85 -1.64
CA HIS A 307 -11.78 12.89 -2.16
C HIS A 307 -12.52 13.83 -3.13
N LEU A 308 -13.25 13.28 -4.10
CA LEU A 308 -14.00 14.08 -5.08
C LEU A 308 -15.14 14.93 -4.49
N ARG A 309 -15.67 14.57 -3.31
CA ARG A 309 -16.70 15.38 -2.62
C ARG A 309 -16.14 16.58 -1.86
N SER A 310 -14.82 16.62 -1.69
CA SER A 310 -14.12 17.61 -0.89
C SER A 310 -13.26 18.56 -1.71
N GLU A 311 -13.22 18.38 -3.04
CA GLU A 311 -12.79 19.39 -4.02
C GLU A 311 -13.97 20.27 -4.43
#